data_AF-A0A7Y3DWT1-F1
#
_entry.id   AF-A0A7Y3DWT1-F1
#
_cell.length_a   1.000
_cell.length_b   1.000
_cell.length_c   1.000
_cell.angle_alpha   90.00
_cell.angle_beta   90.00
_cell.angle_gamma   90.00
#
_symmetry.space_group_name_H-M   'P 1'
#
loop_
_entity.id
_entity.type
_entity.pdbx_description
1 polymer ?
#
loop_
_entity_poly.entity_id
_entity_poly.type
_entity_poly.pdbx_seq_one_letter_code
_entity_poly.pdbx_strand_id
1 'polypeptide(L)'
;MKRLLQTIKIEVNRKTYVKDPESSDLGKRIVEHSILMIHELGFDSFTFKKLGASIGSNESSIYRYFENKHKLLLYLTSWYWGWQEYQFVFATNSIA
;
A
#
# COMPACT_ATOMS: atom_id res chain seq x y z
N MET A 1 12.32 -22.20 1.05
CA MET A 1 11.30 -21.19 0.72
C MET A 1 10.86 -20.29 1.89
N LYS A 2 10.32 -20.79 3.01
CA LYS A 2 9.73 -19.92 4.08
C LYS A 2 10.62 -18.74 4.52
N ARG A 3 11.92 -18.96 4.69
CA ARG A 3 12.87 -17.92 5.10
C ARG A 3 13.18 -16.90 4.00
N LEU A 4 13.14 -17.32 2.73
CA LEU A 4 13.28 -16.43 1.57
C LEU A 4 12.06 -15.52 1.43
N LEU A 5 10.85 -16.07 1.63
CA LEU A 5 9.60 -15.31 1.63
C LEU A 5 9.55 -14.25 2.75
N GLN A 6 10.18 -14.52 3.90
CA GLN A 6 10.26 -13.57 5.02
C GLN A 6 11.15 -12.34 4.74
N THR A 7 12.01 -12.41 3.72
CA THR A 7 12.97 -11.34 3.37
C THR A 7 12.59 -10.57 2.10
N ILE A 8 11.49 -10.92 1.43
CA ILE A 8 11.08 -10.19 0.23
C ILE A 8 10.57 -8.82 0.67
N LYS A 9 11.20 -7.78 0.14
CA LYS A 9 10.66 -6.43 0.18
C LYS A 9 10.44 -5.96 -1.23
N ILE A 10 9.18 -5.63 -1.57
CA ILE A 10 8.87 -5.00 -2.85
C ILE A 10 9.31 -3.55 -2.74
N GLU A 11 10.34 -3.17 -3.51
CA GLU A 11 10.74 -1.78 -3.57
C GLU A 11 9.74 -0.98 -4.39
N VAL A 12 9.07 -0.04 -3.73
CA VAL A 12 8.20 0.92 -4.39
C VAL A 12 8.94 2.24 -4.54
N ASN A 13 8.71 2.94 -5.66
CA ASN A 13 9.33 4.24 -5.91
C ASN A 13 9.07 5.21 -4.74
N ARG A 14 10.15 5.69 -4.11
CA ARG A 14 10.08 6.58 -2.94
C ARG A 14 9.33 7.88 -3.19
N LYS A 15 9.12 8.28 -4.44
CA LYS A 15 8.31 9.48 -4.79
C LYS A 15 6.80 9.24 -4.63
N THR A 16 6.35 8.04 -4.29
CA THR A 16 4.93 7.71 -4.09
C THR A 16 4.46 7.97 -2.66
N TYR A 17 5.36 8.15 -1.71
CA TYR A 17 5.04 8.40 -0.30
C TYR A 17 6.01 9.42 0.32
N VAL A 18 5.57 10.10 1.38
CA VAL A 18 6.39 11.05 2.16
C VAL A 18 7.12 10.30 3.28
N LYS A 19 6.40 9.44 4.00
CA LYS A 19 6.92 8.53 5.02
C LYS A 19 6.58 7.10 4.59
N ASP A 20 7.52 6.18 4.77
CA ASP A 20 7.32 4.76 4.44
C ASP A 20 6.10 4.22 5.21
N PRO A 21 5.00 3.83 4.54
CA PRO A 21 3.81 3.32 5.21
C PRO A 21 4.05 1.99 5.91
N GLU A 22 5.05 1.19 5.53
CA GLU A 22 5.39 -0.07 6.21
C GLU A 22 6.13 0.16 7.55
N SER A 23 6.65 1.38 7.79
CA SER A 23 7.46 1.71 8.96
C SER A 23 6.67 1.90 10.27
N SER A 24 5.34 1.82 10.23
CA SER A 24 4.50 2.06 11.42
C SER A 24 3.15 1.37 11.33
N ASP A 25 2.53 1.11 12.48
CA ASP A 25 1.19 0.54 12.56
C ASP A 25 0.14 1.39 11.82
N LEU A 26 0.14 2.71 12.05
CA LEU A 26 -0.77 3.62 11.36
C LEU A 26 -0.59 3.58 9.84
N GLY A 27 0.65 3.59 9.34
CA GLY A 27 0.92 3.51 7.91
C GLY A 27 0.41 2.21 7.28
N LYS A 28 0.57 1.07 7.97
CA LYS A 28 0.01 -0.22 7.54
C LYS A 28 -1.51 -0.19 7.49
N ARG A 29 -2.16 0.35 8.52
CA ARG A 29 -3.62 0.52 8.57
C ARG A 29 -4.14 1.46 7.48
N ILE A 30 -3.39 2.53 7.17
CA ILE A 30 -3.71 3.43 6.04
C ILE A 30 -3.76 2.63 4.74
N VAL A 31 -2.74 1.81 4.46
CA VAL A 31 -2.66 1.00 3.23
C VAL A 31 -3.80 -0.02 3.17
N GLU A 32 -3.97 -0.81 4.21
CA GLU A 32 -4.97 -1.87 4.29
C GLU A 32 -6.40 -1.33 4.11
N HIS A 33 -6.80 -0.36 4.94
CA HIS A 33 -8.15 0.20 4.88
C HIS A 33 -8.39 1.02 3.62
N SER A 34 -7.34 1.61 3.02
CA SER A 34 -7.48 2.25 1.70
C SER A 34 -7.91 1.24 0.64
N ILE A 35 -7.29 0.05 0.59
CA ILE A 35 -7.64 -0.99 -0.38
C ILE A 35 -9.10 -1.42 -0.19
N LEU A 36 -9.49 -1.72 1.04
CA LEU A 36 -10.86 -2.16 1.39
C LEU A 36 -11.89 -1.10 1.00
N MET A 37 -11.66 0.16 1.39
CA MET A 37 -12.60 1.25 1.13
C MET A 37 -12.64 1.65 -0.35
N ILE A 38 -11.52 1.56 -1.08
CA ILE A 38 -11.51 1.79 -2.54
C ILE A 38 -12.30 0.70 -3.25
N HIS A 39 -12.20 -0.56 -2.81
CA HIS A 39 -12.99 -1.66 -3.35
C HIS A 39 -14.50 -1.46 -3.10
N GLU A 40 -14.88 -1.02 -1.89
CA GLU A 40 -16.28 -0.82 -1.51
C GLU A 40 -16.91 0.44 -2.11
N LEU A 41 -16.20 1.57 -2.08
CA LEU A 41 -16.75 2.89 -2.43
C LEU A 41 -16.43 3.32 -3.86
N GLY A 42 -15.41 2.72 -4.47
CA GLY A 42 -14.75 3.25 -5.66
C GLY A 42 -13.75 4.37 -5.34
N PHE A 43 -12.73 4.51 -6.20
CA PHE A 43 -11.63 5.44 -5.99
C PHE A 43 -12.08 6.91 -5.92
N ASP A 44 -13.05 7.32 -6.73
CA ASP A 44 -13.52 8.71 -6.75
C ASP A 44 -14.21 9.12 -5.44
N SER A 45 -15.08 8.24 -4.92
CA SER A 45 -15.81 8.44 -3.66
C SER A 45 -14.94 8.29 -2.42
N PHE A 46 -13.78 7.63 -2.53
CA PHE A 46 -12.80 7.50 -1.45
C PHE A 46 -12.11 8.84 -1.17
N THR A 47 -11.98 9.19 0.12
CA THR A 47 -11.28 10.39 0.60
C THR A 47 -10.46 10.09 1.85
N PHE A 48 -9.38 10.84 2.07
CA PHE A 48 -8.54 10.69 3.26
C PHE A 48 -9.31 11.02 4.54
N LYS A 49 -10.26 11.97 4.50
CA LYS A 49 -11.19 12.20 5.61
C LYS A 49 -11.98 10.95 6.00
N LYS A 50 -12.56 10.22 5.03
CA LYS A 50 -13.31 8.98 5.30
C LYS A 50 -12.38 7.89 5.84
N LEU A 51 -11.20 7.75 5.25
CA LEU A 51 -10.19 6.80 5.73
C LEU A 51 -9.81 7.08 7.19
N GLY A 52 -9.50 8.35 7.51
CA GLY A 52 -9.12 8.78 8.85
C GLY A 52 -10.19 8.39 9.87
N ALA A 53 -11.45 8.71 9.58
CA ALA A 53 -12.57 8.30 10.42
C ALA A 53 -12.66 6.78 10.58
N SER A 54 -12.55 6.01 9.49
CA SER A 54 -12.60 4.54 9.52
C SER A 54 -11.51 3.90 10.37
N ILE A 55 -10.33 4.54 10.47
CA ILE A 55 -9.19 4.02 11.24
C ILE A 55 -8.99 4.76 12.57
N GLY A 56 -9.95 5.57 13.02
CA GLY A 56 -9.83 6.33 14.28
C GLY A 56 -8.62 7.27 14.30
N SER A 57 -8.30 7.88 13.17
CA SER A 57 -7.22 8.85 12.98
C SER A 57 -7.75 10.15 12.38
N ASN A 58 -6.92 11.18 12.36
CA ASN A 58 -7.25 12.41 11.64
C ASN A 58 -6.73 12.36 10.21
N GLU A 59 -7.36 13.13 9.33
CA GLU A 59 -6.96 13.26 7.93
C GLU A 59 -5.51 13.75 7.78
N SER A 60 -5.07 14.68 8.64
CA SER A 60 -3.71 15.21 8.62
C SER A 60 -2.64 14.14 8.88
N SER A 61 -2.94 13.09 9.65
CA SER A 61 -2.01 11.98 9.87
C SER A 61 -1.82 11.13 8.63
N ILE A 62 -2.82 11.06 7.74
CA ILE A 62 -2.72 10.35 6.46
C ILE A 62 -1.83 11.14 5.50
N TYR A 63 -1.98 12.47 5.48
CA TYR A 63 -1.13 13.35 4.66
C TYR A 63 0.37 13.27 5.01
N ARG A 64 0.74 12.79 6.21
CA ARG A 64 2.14 12.50 6.56
C ARG A 64 2.74 11.31 5.81
N TYR A 65 1.91 10.45 5.21
CA TYR A 65 2.34 9.30 4.42
C TYR A 65 2.15 9.53 2.93
N PHE A 66 1.05 10.16 2.51
CA PHE A 66 0.73 10.38 1.11
C PHE A 66 0.33 11.83 0.87
N GLU A 67 0.99 12.51 -0.07
CA GLU A 67 0.70 13.92 -0.40
C GLU A 67 -0.74 14.11 -0.91
N ASN A 68 -1.29 13.10 -1.58
CA ASN A 68 -2.65 13.10 -2.10
C ASN A 68 -3.13 11.68 -2.43
N LYS A 69 -4.43 11.57 -2.74
CA LYS A 69 -5.09 10.30 -3.09
C LYS A 69 -4.45 9.60 -4.30
N HIS A 70 -3.96 10.36 -5.29
CA HIS A 70 -3.30 9.79 -6.47
C HIS A 70 -1.95 9.13 -6.12
N LYS A 71 -1.15 9.72 -5.24
CA LYS A 71 0.10 9.14 -4.73
C LYS A 71 -0.12 7.81 -4.01
N LEU A 72 -1.18 7.73 -3.19
CA LEU A 72 -1.61 6.48 -2.58
C LEU A 72 -1.95 5.43 -3.65
N LEU A 73 -2.71 5.78 -4.68
CA LEU A 73 -3.03 4.85 -5.77
C LEU A 73 -1.77 4.34 -6.50
N LEU A 74 -0.84 5.25 -6.81
CA LEU A 74 0.44 4.87 -7.42
C LEU A 74 1.24 3.93 -6.53
N TYR A 75 1.27 4.17 -5.21
CA TYR A 75 1.92 3.28 -4.26
C TYR A 75 1.28 1.88 -4.28
N LEU A 76 -0.06 1.80 -4.13
CA LEU A 76 -0.81 0.53 -4.11
C LEU A 76 -0.61 -0.27 -5.40
N THR A 77 -0.73 0.39 -6.55
CA THR A 77 -0.57 -0.25 -7.87
C THR A 77 0.86 -0.70 -8.14
N SER A 78 1.85 0.11 -7.76
CA SER A 78 3.27 -0.25 -7.89
C SER A 78 3.62 -1.44 -7.01
N TRP A 79 3.11 -1.46 -5.77
CA TRP A 79 3.28 -2.59 -4.86
C TRP A 79 2.64 -3.87 -5.43
N TYR A 80 1.41 -3.78 -5.94
CA TYR A 80 0.72 -4.90 -6.56
C TYR A 80 1.51 -5.49 -7.73
N TRP A 81 1.99 -4.65 -8.66
CA TRP A 81 2.76 -5.13 -9.79
C TRP A 81 4.11 -5.72 -9.40
N GLY A 82 4.80 -5.15 -8.41
CA GLY A 82 6.01 -5.75 -7.86
C GLY A 82 5.76 -7.12 -7.21
N TRP A 83 4.60 -7.31 -6.58
CA TRP A 83 4.20 -8.63 -6.08
C TRP A 83 3.90 -9.61 -7.22
N GLN A 84 3.19 -9.18 -8.26
CA GLN A 84 2.90 -10.03 -9.43
C GLN A 84 4.19 -10.45 -10.15
N GLU A 85 5.14 -9.54 -10.33
CA GLU A 85 6.45 -9.85 -10.90
C GLU A 85 7.17 -10.92 -10.09
N TYR A 86 7.16 -10.80 -8.77
CA TYR A 86 7.72 -11.81 -7.89
C TYR A 86 7.04 -13.18 -8.08
N GLN A 87 5.71 -13.23 -8.07
CA GLN A 87 4.97 -14.47 -8.31
C GLN A 87 5.31 -15.10 -9.67
N PHE A 88 5.44 -14.27 -10.71
CA PHE A 88 5.79 -14.73 -12.05
C PHE A 88 7.20 -15.34 -12.12
N VAL A 89 8.19 -14.69 -11.51
CA VAL A 89 9.57 -15.21 -11.44
C VAL A 89 9.61 -16.57 -10.73
N PHE A 90 8.91 -16.71 -9.61
CA PHE A 90 8.86 -17.97 -8.86
C PHE A 90 8.21 -19.10 -9.65
N ALA A 91 7.07 -18.81 -10.29
CA ALA A 91 6.34 -19.78 -11.10
C ALA A 91 7.13 -20.27 -12.32
N THR A 92 7.91 -19.39 -12.96
CA THR A 92 8.61 -19.70 -14.22
C THR A 92 10.02 -20.25 -14.04
N ASN A 93 10.67 -19.99 -12.90
CA ASN A 93 12.05 -20.46 -12.64
C ASN A 93 12.12 -21.73 -11.78
N SER A 94 11.01 -22.46 -11.60
CA SER A 94 10.94 -23.68 -10.77
C SER A 94 11.43 -23.46 -9.32
N ILE A 95 11.23 -22.26 -8.79
CA ILE A 95 11.55 -21.93 -7.39
C ILE A 95 10.29 -22.23 -6.57
N ALA A 96 10.03 -23.52 -6.32
CA ALA A 96 8.86 -24.01 -5.58
C ALA A 96 9.22 -24.44 -4.15
#